data_AF-A0A498QGM3-F1
#
_entry.id   AF-A0A498QGM3-F1
#
_cell.length_a   1.000
_cell.length_b   1.000
_cell.length_c   1.000
_cell.angle_alpha   90.00
_cell.angle_beta   90.00
_cell.angle_gamma   90.00
#
_symmetry.space_group_name_H-M   'P 1'
#
loop_
_entity.id
_entity.type
_entity.pdbx_description
1 polymer ?
#
loop_
_entity_poly.entity_id
_entity_poly.type
_entity_poly.pdbx_seq_one_letter_code
_entity_poly.pdbx_strand_id
1 'polypeptide(L)'
;MAQVSAASTILINAEPAAALDAVADYRNVRPKILSPQYREYQVLEGGQGQGTVAKWRLQATKSRVRNVQVNVDVAGHTVIEKDANSSMITNWTVAPAGSGCSVTVKTTWNGAGGVKGFFEKTFAPLGLKRIQGEVLANLKKQLEG
;
A
#
# COMPACT_ATOMS: atom_id res chain seq x y z
N MET A 1 4.69 2.83 -23.02
CA MET A 1 3.72 1.95 -22.32
C MET A 1 2.78 2.83 -21.53
N ALA A 2 1.48 2.51 -21.50
CA ALA A 2 0.52 3.28 -20.69
C ALA A 2 0.71 2.97 -19.20
N GLN A 3 0.72 3.99 -18.36
CA GLN A 3 0.71 3.83 -16.91
C GLN A 3 -0.69 3.46 -16.44
N VAL A 4 -0.79 2.45 -15.58
CA VAL A 4 -2.04 2.05 -14.93
C VAL A 4 -1.96 2.46 -13.46
N SER A 5 -3.11 2.81 -12.87
CA SER A 5 -3.18 3.12 -11.44
C SER A 5 -4.46 2.60 -10.80
N ALA A 6 -4.39 2.36 -9.50
CA ALA A 6 -5.53 2.10 -8.63
C ALA A 6 -5.40 2.99 -7.38
N ALA A 7 -6.50 3.63 -6.97
CA ALA A 7 -6.53 4.48 -5.80
C ALA A 7 -7.73 4.14 -4.91
N SER A 8 -7.51 4.22 -3.60
CA SER A 8 -8.55 4.13 -2.57
C SER A 8 -8.29 5.16 -1.48
N THR A 9 -9.35 5.73 -0.92
CA THR A 9 -9.27 6.74 0.15
C THR A 9 -10.24 6.37 1.24
N ILE A 10 -9.85 6.59 2.51
CA ILE A 10 -10.74 6.45 3.66
C ILE A 10 -10.57 7.65 4.60
N LEU A 11 -11.64 8.00 5.32
CA LEU A 11 -11.60 8.94 6.44
C LEU A 11 -11.30 8.19 7.73
N ILE A 12 -10.39 8.74 8.55
CA ILE A 12 -9.99 8.21 9.84
C ILE A 12 -10.11 9.32 10.89
N ASN A 13 -10.82 9.05 11.97
CA ASN A 13 -10.97 9.90 13.14
C ASN A 13 -9.72 9.81 14.03
N ALA A 14 -8.59 10.21 13.48
CA ALA A 14 -7.30 10.29 14.15
C ALA A 14 -6.54 11.52 13.64
N GLU A 15 -5.58 11.99 14.43
CA GLU A 15 -4.70 13.09 14.03
C GLU A 15 -3.88 12.70 12.77
N PRO A 16 -3.71 13.60 11.78
CA PRO A 16 -2.93 13.31 10.57
C PRO A 16 -1.50 12.84 10.84
N ALA A 17 -0.85 13.37 11.89
CA ALA A 17 0.50 12.96 12.27
C ALA A 17 0.51 11.49 12.76
N ALA A 18 -0.41 11.12 13.65
CA ALA A 18 -0.55 9.75 14.13
C ALA A 18 -0.86 8.76 13.00
N ALA A 19 -1.70 9.16 12.04
CA ALA A 19 -1.98 8.33 10.86
C ALA A 19 -0.74 8.17 9.96
N LEU A 20 0.07 9.22 9.78
CA LEU A 20 1.32 9.15 9.03
C LEU A 20 2.33 8.21 9.70
N ASP A 21 2.53 8.35 11.01
CA ASP A 21 3.42 7.51 11.80
C ASP A 21 2.99 6.04 11.74
N ALA A 22 1.68 5.78 11.83
CA ALA A 22 1.13 4.44 11.74
C ALA A 22 1.31 3.81 10.34
N VAL A 23 1.16 4.59 9.27
CA VAL A 23 1.46 4.15 7.90
C VAL A 23 2.96 3.86 7.74
N ALA A 24 3.81 4.65 8.39
CA ALA A 24 5.27 4.50 8.37
C ALA A 24 5.80 3.39 9.31
N ASP A 25 4.98 2.79 10.18
CA ASP A 25 5.37 1.71 11.07
C ASP A 25 5.16 0.33 10.43
N TYR A 26 6.24 -0.22 9.89
CA TYR A 26 6.29 -1.53 9.25
C TYR A 26 6.49 -2.68 10.27
N ARG A 27 6.78 -2.39 11.53
CA ARG A 27 7.00 -3.43 12.56
C ARG A 27 5.74 -3.74 13.33
N ASN A 28 5.01 -2.72 13.78
CA ASN A 28 3.93 -2.88 14.73
C ASN A 28 2.55 -2.66 14.11
N VAL A 29 2.44 -1.74 13.14
CA VAL A 29 1.15 -1.40 12.52
C VAL A 29 0.94 -2.21 11.25
N ARG A 30 1.87 -2.11 10.29
CA ARG A 30 1.74 -2.74 8.98
C ARG A 30 1.30 -4.21 9.05
N PRO A 31 1.93 -5.12 9.80
CA PRO A 31 1.51 -6.53 9.83
C PRO A 31 0.11 -6.76 10.42
N LYS A 32 -0.42 -5.83 11.24
CA LYS A 32 -1.76 -5.94 11.83
C LYS A 32 -2.88 -5.50 10.89
N ILE A 33 -2.55 -4.66 9.89
CA ILE A 33 -3.54 -4.09 8.98
C ILE A 33 -3.65 -4.82 7.65
N LEU A 34 -2.74 -5.77 7.36
CA LEU A 34 -2.73 -6.50 6.09
C LEU A 34 -4.00 -7.35 5.91
N SER A 35 -4.48 -7.39 4.68
CA SER A 35 -5.57 -8.28 4.29
C SER A 35 -5.05 -9.71 4.01
N PRO A 36 -5.92 -10.74 3.95
CA PRO A 36 -5.50 -12.14 3.75
C PRO A 36 -4.73 -12.45 2.46
N GLN A 37 -4.73 -11.52 1.50
CA GLN A 37 -4.00 -11.61 0.24
C GLN A 37 -2.50 -11.36 0.42
N TYR A 38 -2.09 -10.73 1.51
CA TYR A 38 -0.69 -10.58 1.88
C TYR A 38 -0.22 -11.81 2.65
N ARG A 39 0.90 -12.38 2.23
CA ARG A 39 1.51 -13.56 2.84
C ARG A 39 3.01 -13.33 3.01
N GLU A 40 3.62 -14.05 3.96
CA GLU A 40 5.08 -14.02 4.17
C GLU A 40 5.63 -12.60 4.33
N TYR A 41 4.90 -11.76 5.06
CA TYR A 41 5.36 -10.42 5.38
C TYR A 41 6.62 -10.48 6.24
N GLN A 42 7.64 -9.72 5.85
CA GLN A 42 8.88 -9.61 6.60
C GLN A 42 9.48 -8.21 6.40
N VAL A 43 9.92 -7.59 7.50
CA VAL A 43 10.82 -6.42 7.45
C VAL A 43 12.25 -6.93 7.27
N LEU A 44 12.95 -6.41 6.26
CA LEU A 44 14.34 -6.75 5.94
C LEU A 44 15.33 -5.76 6.53
N GLU A 45 14.98 -4.47 6.53
CA GLU A 45 15.81 -3.39 7.05
C GLU A 45 14.92 -2.28 7.62
N GLY A 46 15.39 -1.58 8.64
CA GLY A 46 14.61 -0.53 9.29
C GLY A 46 13.30 -1.06 9.85
N GLY A 47 12.18 -0.47 9.45
CA GLY A 47 10.84 -0.85 9.90
C GLY A 47 10.03 0.31 10.48
N GLN A 48 10.61 1.50 10.52
CA GLN A 48 9.95 2.74 10.90
C GLN A 48 10.42 3.86 9.97
N GLY A 49 9.51 4.38 9.16
CA GLY A 49 9.77 5.50 8.26
C GLY A 49 10.77 5.21 7.13
N GLN A 50 11.45 6.28 6.70
CA GLN A 50 12.36 6.28 5.56
C GLN A 50 13.51 5.28 5.74
N GLY A 51 13.90 4.62 4.64
CA GLY A 51 14.96 3.61 4.63
C GLY A 51 14.47 2.22 5.05
N THR A 52 13.20 2.08 5.43
CA THR A 52 12.60 0.76 5.66
C THR A 52 12.61 -0.07 4.37
N VAL A 53 12.99 -1.34 4.48
CA VAL A 53 12.85 -2.34 3.41
C VAL A 53 11.99 -3.47 3.92
N ALA A 54 10.94 -3.82 3.19
CA ALA A 54 10.03 -4.91 3.57
C ALA A 54 9.62 -5.73 2.35
N LYS A 55 9.34 -7.02 2.56
CA LYS A 55 8.89 -7.93 1.50
C LYS A 55 7.63 -8.70 1.90
N TRP A 56 6.87 -9.12 0.91
CA TRP A 56 5.72 -10.00 1.05
C TRP A 56 5.33 -10.64 -0.29
N ARG A 57 4.47 -11.67 -0.22
CA ARG A 57 3.74 -12.19 -1.37
C ARG A 57 2.33 -11.62 -1.41
N LEU A 58 2.00 -10.92 -2.50
CA LEU A 58 0.66 -10.38 -2.75
C LEU A 58 -0.10 -11.30 -3.72
N GLN A 59 -1.10 -12.01 -3.21
CA GLN A 59 -1.94 -12.93 -3.98
C GLN A 59 -3.27 -12.26 -4.36
N ALA A 60 -3.33 -11.67 -5.55
CA ALA A 60 -4.55 -11.02 -6.05
C ALA A 60 -5.63 -12.03 -6.49
N THR A 61 -5.22 -13.16 -7.08
CA THR A 61 -6.12 -14.27 -7.46
C THR A 61 -5.40 -15.61 -7.27
N LYS A 62 -6.10 -16.73 -7.49
CA LYS A 62 -5.53 -18.09 -7.39
C LYS A 62 -4.24 -18.25 -8.20
N SER A 63 -4.16 -17.66 -9.40
CA SER A 63 -3.03 -17.79 -10.33
C SER A 63 -2.19 -16.50 -10.46
N ARG A 64 -2.42 -15.51 -9.60
CA ARG A 64 -1.71 -14.22 -9.63
C ARG A 64 -1.15 -13.91 -8.25
N VAL A 65 0.10 -14.32 -8.06
CA VAL A 65 0.93 -14.03 -6.88
C VAL A 65 2.12 -13.20 -7.34
N ARG A 66 2.41 -12.12 -6.61
CA ARG A 66 3.58 -11.27 -6.83
C ARG A 66 4.47 -11.27 -5.59
N ASN A 67 5.77 -11.45 -5.80
CA ASN A 67 6.76 -11.18 -4.77
C ASN A 67 7.08 -9.68 -4.81
N VAL A 68 6.75 -8.99 -3.73
CA VAL A 68 6.96 -7.54 -3.60
C VAL A 68 8.10 -7.35 -2.60
N GLN A 69 9.05 -6.47 -2.94
CA GLN A 69 10.04 -5.97 -1.99
C GLN A 69 10.07 -4.46 -2.13
N VAL A 70 9.57 -3.74 -1.12
CA VAL A 70 9.49 -2.28 -1.17
C VAL A 70 10.68 -1.66 -0.47
N ASN A 71 11.24 -0.62 -1.09
CA ASN A 71 12.08 0.35 -0.44
C ASN A 71 11.20 1.55 -0.08
N VAL A 72 11.17 1.92 1.18
CA VAL A 72 10.30 2.96 1.74
C VAL A 72 11.03 4.29 1.80
N ASP A 73 10.37 5.30 1.27
CA ASP A 73 10.78 6.70 1.33
C ASP A 73 9.64 7.51 1.97
N VAL A 74 9.96 8.59 2.67
CA VAL A 74 8.95 9.43 3.34
C VAL A 74 9.20 10.88 2.99
N ALA A 75 8.21 11.53 2.38
CA ALA A 75 8.29 12.91 1.93
C ALA A 75 7.06 13.69 2.39
N GLY A 76 7.27 14.60 3.34
CA GLY A 76 6.18 15.36 3.96
C GLY A 76 5.13 14.42 4.57
N HIS A 77 3.90 14.46 4.06
CA HIS A 77 2.79 13.61 4.51
C HIS A 77 2.54 12.38 3.63
N THR A 78 3.56 11.91 2.91
CA THR A 78 3.45 10.74 2.04
C THR A 78 4.52 9.70 2.33
N VAL A 79 4.10 8.47 2.56
CA VAL A 79 4.97 7.27 2.58
C VAL A 79 4.94 6.63 1.19
N ILE A 80 6.12 6.46 0.59
CA ILE A 80 6.30 6.00 -0.79
C ILE A 80 6.96 4.62 -0.75
N GLU A 81 6.25 3.60 -1.19
CA GLU A 81 6.73 2.22 -1.33
C GLU A 81 7.14 1.98 -2.79
N LYS A 82 8.45 1.84 -3.06
CA LYS A 82 8.98 1.53 -4.40
C LYS A 82 9.33 0.04 -4.47
N ASP A 83 8.59 -0.74 -5.26
CA ASP A 83 8.88 -2.17 -5.43
C ASP A 83 10.17 -2.37 -6.23
N ALA A 84 11.18 -3.01 -5.65
CA ALA A 84 12.44 -3.33 -6.30
C ALA A 84 12.29 -4.42 -7.39
N ASN A 85 11.21 -5.20 -7.34
CA ASN A 85 10.98 -6.31 -8.28
C ASN A 85 10.12 -5.92 -9.49
N SER A 86 9.63 -4.68 -9.58
CA SER A 86 8.78 -4.23 -10.68
C SER A 86 8.74 -2.70 -10.83
N SER A 87 7.93 -2.20 -11.77
CA SER A 87 7.67 -0.76 -11.87
C SER A 87 6.61 -0.26 -10.88
N MET A 88 6.21 -1.07 -9.90
CA MET A 88 5.10 -0.75 -9.01
C MET A 88 5.53 0.24 -7.93
N ILE A 89 4.79 1.34 -7.79
CA ILE A 89 4.97 2.33 -6.73
C ILE A 89 3.65 2.50 -6.01
N THR A 90 3.65 2.40 -4.68
CA THR A 90 2.47 2.67 -3.85
C THR A 90 2.73 3.90 -2.98
N ASN A 91 1.90 4.92 -3.12
CA ASN A 91 1.95 6.13 -2.31
C ASN A 91 0.82 6.08 -1.28
N TRP A 92 1.16 6.29 -0.02
CA TRP A 92 0.23 6.48 1.09
C TRP A 92 0.29 7.94 1.50
N THR A 93 -0.71 8.73 1.09
CA THR A 93 -0.78 10.16 1.40
C THR A 93 -1.79 10.38 2.50
N VAL A 94 -1.37 11.06 3.56
CA VAL A 94 -2.22 11.50 4.66
C VAL A 94 -2.50 12.99 4.51
N ALA A 95 -3.75 13.40 4.67
CA ALA A 95 -4.14 14.81 4.63
C ALA A 95 -5.19 15.11 5.72
N PRO A 96 -5.20 16.31 6.32
CA PRO A 96 -6.28 16.73 7.21
C PRO A 96 -7.65 16.63 6.53
N ALA A 97 -8.66 16.16 7.26
CA ALA A 97 -10.04 16.07 6.76
C ALA A 97 -11.05 16.20 7.92
N GLY A 98 -11.74 17.34 8.00
CA GLY A 98 -12.66 17.63 9.10
C GLY A 98 -11.94 17.61 10.45
N SER A 99 -12.48 16.87 11.42
CA SER A 99 -11.87 16.67 12.74
C SER A 99 -10.77 15.60 12.79
N GLY A 100 -10.51 14.91 11.66
CA GLY A 100 -9.51 13.85 11.58
C GLY A 100 -8.67 13.98 10.33
N CYS A 101 -8.46 12.85 9.65
CA CYS A 101 -7.64 12.80 8.45
C CYS A 101 -8.28 11.93 7.35
N SER A 102 -7.77 12.09 6.14
CA SER A 102 -7.96 11.15 5.04
C SER A 102 -6.65 10.45 4.76
N VAL A 103 -6.72 9.16 4.49
CA VAL A 103 -5.57 8.37 4.01
C VAL A 103 -5.91 7.85 2.63
N THR A 104 -5.08 8.22 1.64
CA THR A 104 -5.20 7.77 0.26
C THR A 104 -4.04 6.85 -0.09
N VAL A 105 -4.35 5.65 -0.54
CA VAL A 105 -3.37 4.72 -1.13
C VAL A 105 -3.53 4.73 -2.64
N LYS A 106 -2.47 5.11 -3.36
CA LYS A 106 -2.41 5.11 -4.82
C LYS A 106 -1.25 4.25 -5.30
N THR A 107 -1.57 3.13 -5.94
CA THR A 107 -0.59 2.26 -6.58
C THR A 107 -0.54 2.54 -8.08
N THR A 108 0.65 2.75 -8.63
CA THR A 108 0.91 2.92 -10.06
C THR A 108 1.88 1.86 -10.58
N TRP A 109 1.75 1.47 -11.83
CA TRP A 109 2.69 0.59 -12.51
C TRP A 109 2.63 0.77 -14.02
N ASN A 110 3.69 0.35 -14.72
CA ASN A 110 3.67 0.28 -16.17
C ASN A 110 2.83 -0.93 -16.59
N GLY A 111 1.75 -0.66 -17.33
CA GLY A 111 0.96 -1.73 -17.94
C GLY A 111 1.80 -2.53 -18.92
N ALA A 112 1.49 -3.83 -19.04
CA ALA A 112 2.11 -4.70 -20.00
C ALA A 112 1.93 -4.18 -21.44
N GLY A 113 3.03 -3.92 -22.15
CA GLY A 113 2.99 -4.03 -23.60
C GLY A 113 2.98 -5.51 -23.99
N GLY A 114 1.81 -6.17 -23.95
CA GLY A 114 1.65 -7.57 -24.42
C GLY A 114 0.84 -8.49 -23.49
N VAL A 115 0.54 -9.70 -23.99
CA VAL A 115 -0.35 -10.73 -23.41
C VAL A 115 0.14 -11.32 -22.07
N LYS A 116 1.35 -10.98 -21.62
CA LYS A 116 2.01 -11.60 -20.45
C LYS A 116 2.34 -10.68 -19.28
N GLY A 117 2.03 -9.39 -19.33
CA GLY A 117 2.39 -8.51 -18.21
C GLY A 117 1.26 -8.32 -17.20
N PHE A 118 1.65 -7.67 -16.11
CA PHE A 118 0.89 -7.55 -14.87
C PHE A 118 -0.49 -6.94 -15.10
N PHE A 119 -1.48 -7.83 -15.06
CA PHE A 119 -2.90 -7.61 -15.26
C PHE A 119 -3.30 -7.01 -16.61
N GLU A 120 -4.15 -7.74 -17.33
CA GLU A 120 -4.93 -7.18 -18.42
C GLU A 120 -5.71 -5.94 -17.94
N LYS A 121 -5.89 -4.99 -18.87
CA LYS A 121 -6.30 -3.59 -18.71
C LYS A 121 -7.47 -3.29 -17.76
N THR A 122 -8.27 -4.27 -17.36
CA THR A 122 -9.54 -4.09 -16.61
C THR A 122 -9.66 -4.90 -15.32
N PHE A 123 -9.00 -6.05 -15.18
CA PHE A 123 -9.17 -6.92 -14.00
C PHE A 123 -8.21 -6.62 -12.84
N ALA A 124 -7.07 -5.96 -13.13
CA ALA A 124 -6.15 -5.42 -12.13
C ALA A 124 -6.75 -4.49 -11.10
N PRO A 125 -7.41 -3.40 -11.54
CA PRO A 125 -7.53 -2.25 -10.69
C PRO A 125 -8.58 -2.50 -9.63
N LEU A 126 -9.64 -3.25 -9.96
CA LEU A 126 -10.72 -3.57 -9.02
C LEU A 126 -10.25 -4.53 -7.91
N GLY A 127 -9.51 -5.58 -8.26
CA GLY A 127 -8.96 -6.51 -7.28
C GLY A 127 -7.99 -5.81 -6.33
N LEU A 128 -7.06 -5.03 -6.87
CA LEU A 128 -6.12 -4.26 -6.06
C LEU A 128 -6.82 -3.17 -5.23
N LYS A 129 -7.80 -2.46 -5.81
CA LYS A 129 -8.62 -1.47 -5.10
C LYS A 129 -9.32 -2.10 -3.90
N ARG A 130 -9.89 -3.30 -4.06
CA ARG A 130 -10.52 -4.02 -2.95
C ARG A 130 -9.51 -4.37 -1.86
N ILE A 131 -8.39 -4.98 -2.23
CA ILE A 131 -7.31 -5.35 -1.29
C ILE A 131 -6.84 -4.12 -0.50
N GLN A 132 -6.55 -3.02 -1.20
CA GLN A 132 -6.10 -1.80 -0.56
C GLN A 132 -7.18 -1.13 0.28
N GLY A 133 -8.45 -1.22 -0.13
CA GLY A 133 -9.59 -0.78 0.68
C GLY A 133 -9.72 -1.56 1.99
N GLU A 134 -9.50 -2.87 1.96
CA GLU A 134 -9.48 -3.72 3.17
C GLU A 134 -8.32 -3.31 4.11
N VAL A 135 -7.12 -3.06 3.57
CA VAL A 135 -5.98 -2.58 4.37
C VAL A 135 -6.27 -1.21 5.01
N LEU A 136 -6.84 -0.28 4.25
CA LEU A 136 -7.25 1.04 4.76
C LEU A 136 -8.33 0.92 5.86
N ALA A 137 -9.29 0.02 5.70
CA ALA A 137 -10.31 -0.23 6.71
C ALA A 137 -9.72 -0.80 8.01
N ASN A 138 -8.70 -1.67 7.90
CA ASN A 138 -7.99 -2.18 9.07
C ASN A 138 -7.13 -1.10 9.74
N LEU A 139 -6.46 -0.24 8.95
CA LEU A 139 -5.73 0.92 9.47
C LEU A 139 -6.65 1.86 10.26
N LYS A 140 -7.83 2.16 9.71
CA LYS A 140 -8.86 2.96 10.40
C LYS A 140 -9.21 2.34 11.76
N LYS A 141 -9.51 1.03 11.78
CA LYS A 141 -9.82 0.32 13.05
C LYS A 141 -8.66 0.34 14.04
N GLN A 142 -7.43 0.21 13.55
CA GLN A 142 -6.23 0.22 14.39
C GLN A 142 -5.93 1.59 15.02
N LEU A 143 -6.42 2.67 14.40
CA LEU A 143 -6.22 4.06 14.86
C LEU A 143 -7.41 4.63 15.64
N GLU A 144 -8.63 4.12 15.41
CA GLU A 144 -9.86 4.58 16.07
C GLU A 144 -10.26 3.73 17.28
N GLY A 145 -9.65 2.55 17.44
CA GLY A 145 -9.87 1.64 18.57
C GLY A 145 -8.81 1.81 19.65
#